data_AF-A0A7W2RPL0-F1
#
_entry.id   AF-A0A7W2RPL0-F1
#
_cell.length_a   1.000
_cell.length_b   1.000
_cell.length_c   1.000
_cell.angle_alpha   90.00
_cell.angle_beta   90.00
_cell.angle_gamma   90.00
#
_symmetry.space_group_name_H-M   'P 1'
#
loop_
_entity.id
_entity.type
_entity.pdbx_description
1 polymer ?
#
loop_
_entity_poly.entity_id
_entity_poly.type
_entity_poly.pdbx_seq_one_letter_code
_entity_poly.pdbx_strand_id
1 'polypeptide(L)' 'MENNNDQSMNNFAAIKTTIANNEEQRLKELLAGQVMQELEKSYLIDLAKIGNNHAILKILEDIPVENQEQQ' A
#
# COMPACT_ATOMS: atom_id res chain seq x y z
N MET A 1 -5.27 20.92 15.09
CA MET A 1 -5.97 19.83 14.38
C MET A 1 -5.00 19.37 13.31
N GLU A 2 -4.24 18.31 13.60
CA GLU A 2 -3.23 17.79 12.66
C GLU A 2 -3.93 17.26 11.41
N ASN A 3 -3.41 17.65 10.25
CA ASN A 3 -3.90 17.26 8.94
C ASN A 3 -3.79 15.74 8.80
N ASN A 4 -4.92 15.04 8.72
CA ASN A 4 -4.98 13.61 8.38
C ASN A 4 -4.31 13.30 7.01
N ASN A 5 -4.10 14.32 6.17
CA ASN A 5 -3.38 14.22 4.91
C ASN A 5 -1.86 14.00 5.07
N ASP A 6 -1.23 14.51 6.13
CA ASP A 6 0.21 14.33 6.33
C ASP A 6 0.55 12.89 6.76
N GLN A 7 -0.38 12.23 7.47
CA GLN A 7 -0.27 10.81 7.83
C GLN A 7 -0.44 9.90 6.59
N SER A 8 -1.37 10.24 5.70
CA SER A 8 -1.58 9.54 4.43
C SER A 8 -0.35 9.61 3.51
N MET A 9 0.25 10.80 3.33
CA MET A 9 1.47 10.95 2.50
C MET A 9 2.71 10.29 3.12
N ASN A 10 2.89 10.39 4.44
CA ASN A 10 4.01 9.74 5.11
C ASN A 10 3.90 8.20 5.06
N ASN A 11 2.68 7.66 5.18
CA ASN A 11 2.44 6.22 5.05
C ASN A 11 2.75 5.73 3.64
N PHE A 12 2.37 6.46 2.60
CA PHE A 12 2.63 6.03 1.21
C PHE A 12 4.12 5.99 0.86
N ALA A 13 4.92 6.96 1.34
CA ALA A 13 6.37 6.94 1.16
C ALA A 13 7.02 5.75 1.89
N ALA A 14 6.58 5.46 3.11
CA ALA A 14 7.05 4.31 3.88
C ALA A 14 6.71 2.99 3.19
N ILE A 15 5.48 2.83 2.69
CA ILE A 15 5.03 1.64 1.95
C ILE A 15 5.91 1.40 0.71
N LYS A 16 6.13 2.42 -0.12
CA LYS A 16 6.99 2.30 -1.32
C LYS A 16 8.41 1.86 -0.98
N THR A 17 8.98 2.42 0.08
CA THR A 17 10.34 2.07 0.55
C THR A 17 10.39 0.62 1.02
N THR A 18 9.38 0.22 1.78
CA THR A 18 9.24 -1.15 2.32
C THR A 18 9.12 -2.18 1.19
N ILE A 19 8.35 -1.87 0.14
CA ILE A 19 8.25 -2.71 -1.07
C ILE A 19 9.59 -2.81 -1.78
N ALA A 20 10.27 -1.67 -2.02
CA ALA A 20 11.58 -1.66 -2.67
C ALA A 20 12.64 -2.45 -1.90
N ASN A 21 12.55 -2.48 -0.57
CA ASN A 21 13.45 -3.25 0.29
C ASN A 21 13.02 -4.71 0.51
N ASN A 22 11.88 -5.15 -0.04
CA ASN A 22 11.30 -6.48 0.19
C ASN A 22 10.97 -6.78 1.67
N GLU A 23 10.60 -5.75 2.44
CA GLU A 23 10.31 -5.84 3.87
C GLU A 23 8.86 -6.30 4.14
N GLU A 24 8.56 -7.59 3.90
CA GLU A 24 7.20 -8.14 3.97
C GLU A 24 6.48 -7.93 5.31
N GLN A 25 7.16 -8.17 6.43
CA GLN A 25 6.56 -8.05 7.75
C GLN A 25 6.16 -6.60 8.04
N ARG A 26 7.06 -5.66 7.77
CA ARG A 26 6.82 -4.24 7.96
C ARG A 26 5.71 -3.75 7.03
N LEU A 27 5.61 -4.30 5.82
CA LEU A 27 4.53 -3.96 4.90
C LEU A 27 3.17 -4.33 5.49
N LYS A 28 3.05 -5.52 6.10
CA LYS A 28 1.83 -5.94 6.78
C LYS A 28 1.48 -5.03 7.95
N GLU A 29 2.48 -4.63 8.74
CA GLU A 29 2.28 -3.73 9.88
C GLU A 29 1.79 -2.34 9.43
N LEU A 30 2.37 -1.79 8.35
CA LEU A 30 1.97 -0.50 7.79
C LEU A 30 0.54 -0.52 7.22
N LEU A 31 0.14 -1.65 6.64
CA LEU A 31 -1.16 -1.81 5.97
C LEU A 31 -2.25 -2.42 6.86
N ALA A 32 -1.90 -2.84 8.09
CA ALA A 32 -2.84 -3.46 9.01
C ALA A 32 -4.00 -2.52 9.34
N GLY A 33 -5.22 -2.93 8.99
CA GLY A 33 -6.44 -2.17 9.27
C GLY A 33 -6.66 -0.96 8.35
N GLN A 34 -5.86 -0.82 7.29
CA GLN A 34 -6.04 0.22 6.28
C GLN A 34 -6.88 -0.29 5.11
N VAL A 35 -7.70 0.60 4.57
CA VAL A 35 -8.31 0.44 3.24
C VAL A 35 -7.51 1.31 2.27
N MET A 36 -7.42 0.87 1.02
CA MET A 36 -6.61 1.55 0.01
C MET A 36 -7.44 1.96 -1.19
N GLN A 37 -7.12 3.09 -1.80
CA GLN A 37 -7.75 3.50 -3.05
C GLN A 37 -7.28 2.60 -4.21
N GLU A 38 -8.14 2.34 -5.19
CA GLU A 38 -7.84 1.40 -6.29
C GLU A 38 -6.57 1.80 -7.07
N LEU A 39 -6.42 3.10 -7.34
CA LEU A 39 -5.26 3.67 -8.04
C LEU A 39 -3.97 3.48 -7.23
N GLU A 40 -4.04 3.69 -5.92
CA GLU A 40 -2.90 3.52 -5.02
C GLU A 40 -2.46 2.05 -4.98
N LYS A 41 -3.41 1.12 -4.82
CA LYS A 41 -3.15 -0.31 -4.83
C LYS A 41 -2.53 -0.77 -6.14
N SER A 42 -3.09 -0.33 -7.26
CA SER A 42 -2.59 -0.68 -8.60
C SER A 42 -1.14 -0.25 -8.78
N TYR A 43 -0.80 0.97 -8.37
CA TYR A 43 0.57 1.48 -8.43
C TYR A 43 1.55 0.65 -7.59
N LEU A 44 1.18 0.29 -6.36
CA LEU A 44 2.04 -0.50 -5.48
C LEU A 44 2.25 -1.93 -5.99
N ILE A 45 1.22 -2.53 -6.60
CA ILE A 45 1.31 -3.84 -7.25
C ILE A 45 2.31 -3.78 -8.40
N ASP A 46 2.25 -2.76 -9.24
CA ASP A 46 3.20 -2.61 -10.35
C ASP A 46 4.63 -2.40 -9.86
N LEU A 47 4.82 -1.65 -8.77
CA LEU A 47 6.12 -1.53 -8.10
C LEU A 47 6.64 -2.90 -7.62
N ALA A 48 5.78 -3.72 -7.01
CA ALA A 48 6.14 -5.05 -6.53
C ALA A 48 6.46 -6.05 -7.66
N LYS A 49 5.81 -5.91 -8.83
CA LYS A 49 6.13 -6.70 -10.04
C LYS A 49 7.55 -6.42 -10.53
N ILE A 50 8.00 -5.16 -10.47
CA ILE A 50 9.38 -4.79 -10.86
C ILE A 50 10.40 -5.49 -9.96
N GLY A 51 10.12 -5.59 -8.66
CA GLY A 51 10.95 -6.31 -7.69
C GLY A 51 10.86 -7.84 -7.77
N ASN A 52 9.94 -8.38 -8.58
CA ASN A 52 9.62 -9.81 -8.70
C ASN A 52 9.35 -10.50 -7.35
N ASN A 53 8.75 -9.79 -6.39
CA ASN A 53 8.43 -10.32 -5.07
C ASN A 53 6.97 -10.77 -4.98
N HIS A 54 6.76 -12.07 -5.10
CA HIS A 54 5.43 -12.69 -5.04
C HIS A 54 4.75 -12.56 -3.67
N ALA A 55 5.50 -12.51 -2.57
CA ALA A 55 4.92 -12.38 -1.24
C ALA A 55 4.36 -10.97 -1.02
N ILE A 56 5.08 -9.94 -1.48
CA ILE A 56 4.61 -8.55 -1.45
C ILE A 56 3.37 -8.38 -2.32
N LEU A 57 3.35 -8.97 -3.53
CA LEU A 57 2.17 -8.93 -4.40
C LEU A 57 0.94 -9.49 -3.70
N LYS A 58 1.07 -10.64 -3.04
CA LYS A 58 -0.02 -11.27 -2.31
C LYS A 58 -0.53 -10.39 -1.15
N ILE A 59 0.38 -9.73 -0.41
CA ILE A 59 0.00 -8.81 0.67
C ILE A 59 -0.83 -7.65 0.10
N LEU A 60 -0.40 -7.07 -1.02
CA LEU A 60 -1.12 -5.95 -1.64
C LEU A 60 -2.48 -6.39 -2.20
N GLU A 61 -2.55 -7.55 -2.83
CA GLU A 61 -3.80 -8.13 -3.37
C GLU A 61 -4.84 -8.39 -2.28
N ASP A 62 -4.44 -8.82 -1.08
CA ASP A 62 -5.34 -9.10 0.05
C ASP A 62 -5.94 -7.82 0.68
N ILE A 63 -5.42 -6.63 0.38
CA ILE A 63 -5.91 -5.38 0.99
C ILE A 63 -7.26 -4.97 0.39
N PRO A 64 -8.26 -4.65 1.23
CA PRO A 64 -9.55 -4.15 0.76
C PRO A 64 -9.38 -2.81 0.05
N VAL A 65 -10.04 -2.69 -1.11
CA VAL A 65 -10.08 -1.45 -1.88
C VAL A 65 -11.29 -0.64 -1.43
N GLU A 66 -11.06 0.63 -1.10
CA GLU A 66 -12.14 1.60 -0.93
C GLU A 66 -12.65 2.00 -2.32
N ASN A 67 -13.68 1.29 -2.78
CA ASN A 67 -14.38 1.64 -4.01
C ASN A 67 -15.10 2.97 -3.78
N GLN A 68 -14.60 4.05 -4.37
CA GLN A 68 -15.42 5.25 -4.54
C GLN A 68 -16.41 4.96 -5.67
N GLU A 69 -17.52 4.29 -5.35
CA GLU A 69 -18.73 4.38 -6.16
C GLU A 69 -19.18 5.84 -6.14
N GLN A 70 -18.64 6.64 -7.06
CA GLN A 70 -19.18 7.96 -7.36
C GLN A 70 -20.57 7.75 -7.98
N GLN A 71 -21.59 8.02 -7.15
CA GLN A 71 -23.00 8.14 -7.54
C GLN A 71 -23.22 9.32 -8.48
#